data_AF-H2ZU64-F1
#
_entry.id   AF-H2ZU64-F1
#
_cell.length_a   1.000
_cell.length_b   1.000
_cell.length_c   1.000
_cell.angle_alpha   90.00
_cell.angle_beta   90.00
_cell.angle_gamma   90.00
#
_symmetry.space_group_name_H-M   'P 1'
#
loop_
_entity.id
_entity.type
_entity.pdbx_description
1 polymer ?
#
loop_
_entity_poly.entity_id
_entity_poly.type
_entity_poly.pdbx_seq_one_letter_code
_entity_poly.pdbx_strand_id
1 'polypeptide(L)'
;KVSEKKYKFTTCSTVRFKSLHALACFLKQYRKSGFTTALITGKELAENIEVEATLEEKREGQDNPITNPDKNFKKENFNVILDTAIISIQSRFQQFKISEENFGLLHNIASFKGWENGHLMDQRKVLHDLLQDPDSMSSESDIDAIELCEELQMLSSLVPENYTAQEALQFIHSNNLNGVYPNTSIALRILLTIPVTAASGERSFFLKLIKTHLRSSMLQERLGGLAQLSIESDIAGQLDYSDILQDFSSVKARKKTIYGN
;
A
#
# COMPACT_ATOMS: atom_id res chain seq x y z
N LYS A 1 1.24 32.99 0.12
CA LYS A 1 -0.17 32.50 0.09
C LYS A 1 -0.17 31.07 -0.44
N VAL A 2 0.08 30.10 0.44
CA VAL A 2 -0.07 28.67 0.16
C VAL A 2 -1.16 28.19 1.11
N SER A 3 -2.40 28.48 0.73
CA SER A 3 -3.60 28.17 1.48
C SER A 3 -4.15 26.82 1.03
N GLU A 4 -4.52 26.00 2.01
CA GLU A 4 -5.53 24.93 1.92
C GLU A 4 -5.20 23.72 1.04
N LYS A 5 -4.35 22.84 1.56
CA LYS A 5 -4.48 21.38 1.33
C LYS A 5 -4.55 20.62 2.65
N LYS A 6 -5.46 21.04 3.53
CA LYS A 6 -5.91 20.25 4.69
C LYS A 6 -7.16 19.47 4.31
N TYR A 7 -7.04 18.54 3.38
CA TYR A 7 -8.14 17.63 3.06
C TYR A 7 -8.13 16.47 4.07
N LYS A 8 -8.99 16.63 5.09
CA LYS A 8 -9.69 15.59 5.86
C LYS A 8 -9.30 14.14 5.52
N PHE A 9 -8.29 13.61 6.21
CA PHE A 9 -7.90 12.19 6.09
C PHE A 9 -9.05 11.24 6.53
N THR A 10 -9.92 11.65 7.45
CA THR A 10 -11.05 10.85 7.96
C THR A 10 -12.19 10.69 6.93
N THR A 11 -12.39 11.66 6.02
CA THR A 11 -13.33 11.48 4.89
C THR A 11 -12.78 10.54 3.82
N CYS A 12 -11.51 10.15 3.90
CA CYS A 12 -10.85 9.41 2.84
C CYS A 12 -11.09 7.89 2.92
N SER A 13 -11.19 7.29 4.11
CA SER A 13 -11.38 5.83 4.25
C SER A 13 -12.75 5.36 3.75
N THR A 14 -13.82 6.01 4.18
CA THR A 14 -15.21 5.70 3.76
C THR A 14 -15.48 6.03 2.29
N VAL A 15 -14.94 7.14 1.77
CA VAL A 15 -15.04 7.47 0.34
C VAL A 15 -14.26 6.46 -0.50
N ARG A 16 -13.02 6.10 -0.11
CA ARG A 16 -12.23 5.06 -0.78
C ARG A 16 -12.95 3.71 -0.78
N PHE A 17 -13.59 3.34 0.33
CA PHE A 17 -14.36 2.10 0.42
C PHE A 17 -15.49 2.05 -0.61
N LYS A 18 -16.28 3.12 -0.71
CA LYS A 18 -17.35 3.22 -1.71
C LYS A 18 -16.81 3.18 -3.14
N SER A 19 -15.70 3.88 -3.42
CA SER A 19 -15.08 3.88 -4.74
C SER A 19 -14.49 2.51 -5.13
N LEU A 20 -13.79 1.83 -4.22
CA LEU A 20 -13.26 0.48 -4.45
C LEU A 20 -14.37 -0.53 -4.69
N HIS A 21 -15.45 -0.44 -3.91
CA HIS A 21 -16.62 -1.30 -4.09
C HIS A 21 -17.29 -1.06 -5.44
N ALA A 22 -17.50 0.22 -5.81
CA ALA A 22 -18.06 0.59 -7.10
C ALA A 22 -17.20 0.08 -8.27
N LEU A 23 -15.87 0.20 -8.17
CA LEU A 23 -14.94 -0.32 -9.18
C LEU A 23 -15.02 -1.85 -9.30
N ALA A 24 -15.11 -2.58 -8.18
CA ALA A 24 -15.27 -4.02 -8.19
C ALA A 24 -16.60 -4.44 -8.88
N CYS A 25 -17.68 -3.71 -8.60
CA CYS A 25 -18.97 -3.92 -9.26
C CYS A 25 -18.91 -3.63 -10.76
N PHE A 26 -18.28 -2.52 -11.14
CA PHE A 26 -18.04 -2.15 -12.54
C PHE A 26 -17.29 -3.26 -13.29
N LEU A 27 -16.16 -3.74 -12.76
CA LEU A 27 -15.35 -4.77 -13.42
C LEU A 27 -16.13 -6.09 -13.59
N LYS A 28 -16.95 -6.47 -12.60
CA LYS A 28 -17.83 -7.65 -12.71
C LYS A 28 -18.88 -7.49 -13.81
N GLN A 29 -19.44 -6.29 -13.97
CA GLN A 29 -20.39 -6.00 -15.04
C GLN A 29 -19.70 -5.93 -16.41
N TYR A 30 -18.53 -5.29 -16.47
CA TYR A 30 -17.73 -5.15 -17.67
C TYR A 30 -17.23 -6.50 -18.19
N ARG A 31 -16.87 -7.42 -17.28
CA ARG A 31 -16.57 -8.82 -17.64
C ARG A 31 -17.70 -9.50 -18.41
N LYS A 32 -18.97 -9.23 -18.06
CA LYS A 32 -20.13 -9.86 -18.68
C LYS A 32 -20.49 -9.24 -20.03
N SER A 33 -20.41 -7.91 -20.13
CA SER A 33 -21.03 -7.14 -21.22
C SER A 33 -20.06 -6.27 -22.04
N GLY A 34 -18.86 -6.00 -21.53
CA GLY A 34 -17.94 -5.01 -22.09
C GLY A 34 -17.05 -5.48 -23.23
N PHE A 35 -17.10 -6.76 -23.61
CA PHE A 35 -16.20 -7.30 -24.63
C PHE A 35 -16.40 -6.66 -26.01
N THR A 36 -17.65 -6.46 -26.43
CA THR A 36 -17.97 -5.84 -27.72
C THR A 36 -17.54 -4.37 -27.75
N THR A 37 -17.81 -3.64 -26.65
CA THR A 37 -17.35 -2.26 -26.49
C THR A 37 -15.82 -2.17 -26.54
N ALA A 38 -15.12 -3.07 -25.84
CA ALA A 38 -13.66 -3.12 -25.86
C ALA A 38 -13.08 -3.36 -27.26
N LEU A 39 -13.71 -4.24 -28.06
CA LEU A 39 -13.31 -4.47 -29.45
C LEU A 39 -13.53 -3.24 -30.34
N ILE A 40 -14.68 -2.57 -30.21
CA ILE A 40 -14.99 -1.36 -30.98
C ILE A 40 -13.98 -0.26 -30.64
N THR A 41 -13.80 0.03 -29.35
CA THR A 41 -12.85 1.05 -28.91
C THR A 41 -11.42 0.70 -29.31
N GLY A 42 -11.02 -0.57 -29.26
CA GLY A 42 -9.71 -1.01 -29.73
C GLY A 42 -9.50 -0.79 -31.22
N LYS A 43 -10.53 -1.04 -32.05
CA LYS A 43 -10.48 -0.79 -33.50
C LYS A 43 -10.42 0.69 -33.83
N GLU A 44 -11.25 1.51 -33.19
CA GLU A 44 -11.20 2.98 -33.33
C GLU A 44 -9.81 3.53 -32.97
N LEU A 45 -9.19 3.01 -31.90
CA LEU A 45 -7.87 3.44 -31.46
C LEU A 45 -6.75 3.02 -32.41
N ALA A 46 -6.87 1.83 -33.02
CA ALA A 46 -5.93 1.35 -34.03
C ALA A 46 -6.06 2.14 -35.35
N GLU A 47 -7.27 2.47 -35.78
CA GLU A 47 -7.53 3.36 -36.92
C GLU A 47 -6.90 4.73 -36.70
N ASN A 48 -7.02 5.30 -35.49
CA ASN A 48 -6.42 6.59 -35.14
C ASN A 48 -4.88 6.59 -35.16
N ILE A 49 -4.24 5.42 -35.03
CA ILE A 49 -2.77 5.26 -35.02
C ILE A 49 -2.27 4.68 -36.36
N GLU A 50 -3.16 4.54 -37.36
CA GLU A 50 -2.86 3.93 -38.67
C GLU A 50 -2.31 2.50 -38.57
N VAL A 51 -2.78 1.73 -37.58
CA VAL A 51 -2.42 0.32 -37.37
C VAL A 51 -3.57 -0.59 -37.79
N GLU A 52 -3.26 -1.66 -38.52
CA GLU A 52 -4.25 -2.66 -38.91
C GLU A 52 -4.79 -3.43 -37.69
N ALA A 53 -6.10 -3.40 -37.49
CA ALA A 53 -6.78 -3.95 -36.32
C ALA A 53 -7.31 -5.38 -36.57
N THR A 54 -6.42 -6.33 -36.85
CA THR A 54 -6.76 -7.74 -37.09
C THR A 54 -6.29 -8.64 -35.95
N LEU A 55 -7.18 -9.52 -35.47
CA LEU A 55 -6.81 -10.57 -34.52
C LEU A 55 -6.32 -11.78 -35.31
N GLU A 56 -5.03 -12.09 -35.19
CA GLU A 56 -4.45 -13.25 -35.88
C GLU A 56 -4.94 -14.58 -35.29
N GLU A 57 -5.21 -15.55 -36.17
CA GLU A 57 -5.49 -16.92 -35.75
C GLU A 57 -4.20 -17.61 -35.31
N LYS A 58 -4.11 -17.92 -34.01
CA LYS A 58 -3.04 -18.79 -33.50
C LYS A 58 -3.24 -20.22 -34.02
N ARG A 59 -2.28 -20.72 -34.80
CA ARG A 59 -2.18 -22.15 -35.15
C ARG A 59 -1.36 -22.88 -34.08
N GLU A 60 -2.03 -23.46 -33.09
CA GLU A 60 -1.38 -24.35 -32.10
C GLU A 60 -1.60 -25.83 -32.48
N GLY A 61 -0.68 -26.38 -33.29
CA GLY A 61 -0.60 -27.82 -33.61
C GLY A 61 -1.66 -28.36 -34.59
N GLN A 62 -1.36 -29.47 -35.27
CA GLN A 62 -2.16 -30.03 -36.38
C GLN A 62 -3.54 -30.60 -36.00
N ASP A 63 -3.88 -30.75 -34.70
CA ASP A 63 -5.08 -31.48 -34.25
C ASP A 63 -6.10 -30.67 -33.44
N ASN A 64 -5.90 -29.35 -33.26
CA ASN A 64 -6.88 -28.52 -32.56
C ASN A 64 -7.83 -27.79 -33.54
N PRO A 65 -9.15 -27.77 -33.26
CA PRO A 65 -10.13 -27.13 -34.13
C PRO A 65 -9.89 -25.63 -34.25
N ILE A 66 -10.05 -25.08 -35.46
CA ILE A 66 -10.01 -23.64 -35.76
C ILE A 66 -11.02 -22.95 -34.83
N THR A 67 -10.52 -22.30 -33.79
CA THR A 67 -11.35 -21.59 -32.81
C THR A 67 -11.45 -20.13 -33.27
N ASN A 68 -12.69 -19.62 -33.39
CA ASN A 68 -12.95 -18.24 -33.80
C ASN A 68 -12.05 -17.27 -33.00
N PRO A 69 -11.22 -16.43 -33.65
CA PRO A 69 -10.20 -15.61 -33.00
C PRO A 69 -10.80 -14.65 -31.96
N ASP A 70 -12.02 -14.14 -32.17
CA ASP A 70 -12.72 -13.30 -31.19
C ASP A 70 -13.06 -14.08 -29.91
N LYS A 71 -13.52 -15.33 -30.06
CA LYS A 71 -13.84 -16.20 -28.91
C LYS A 71 -12.57 -16.60 -28.17
N ASN A 72 -11.47 -16.84 -28.90
CA ASN A 72 -10.20 -17.19 -28.27
C ASN A 72 -9.62 -16.00 -27.51
N PHE A 73 -9.57 -14.81 -28.14
CA PHE A 73 -9.11 -13.58 -27.50
C PHE A 73 -9.95 -13.23 -26.26
N LYS A 74 -11.28 -13.41 -26.33
CA LYS A 74 -12.17 -13.24 -25.18
C LYS A 74 -11.78 -14.15 -24.02
N LYS A 75 -11.52 -15.43 -24.30
CA LYS A 75 -11.23 -16.44 -23.28
C LYS A 75 -9.83 -16.28 -22.67
N GLU A 76 -8.81 -16.16 -23.52
CA GLU A 76 -7.40 -16.21 -23.12
C GLU A 76 -6.87 -14.85 -22.62
N ASN A 77 -7.40 -13.74 -23.12
CA ASN A 77 -6.91 -12.41 -22.76
C ASN A 77 -7.94 -11.64 -21.94
N PHE A 78 -9.08 -11.29 -22.55
CA PHE A 78 -10.06 -10.40 -21.92
C PHE A 78 -10.55 -10.92 -20.56
N ASN A 79 -10.97 -12.19 -20.52
CA ASN A 79 -11.44 -12.81 -19.29
C ASN A 79 -10.32 -12.95 -18.26
N VAL A 80 -9.13 -13.40 -18.67
CA VAL A 80 -7.99 -13.59 -17.76
C VAL A 80 -7.57 -12.28 -17.11
N ILE A 81 -7.47 -11.20 -17.88
CA ILE A 81 -7.10 -9.87 -17.37
C ILE A 81 -8.15 -9.37 -16.37
N LEU A 82 -9.44 -9.47 -16.72
CA LEU A 82 -10.50 -9.00 -15.85
C LEU A 82 -10.67 -9.86 -14.60
N ASP A 83 -10.53 -11.19 -14.68
CA ASP A 83 -10.53 -12.06 -13.50
C ASP A 83 -9.39 -11.69 -12.57
N THR A 84 -8.18 -11.52 -13.12
CA THR A 84 -7.01 -11.12 -12.34
C THR A 84 -7.25 -9.79 -11.63
N ALA A 85 -7.80 -8.79 -12.33
CA ALA A 85 -8.12 -7.49 -11.76
C ALA A 85 -9.21 -7.59 -10.67
N ILE A 86 -10.27 -8.36 -10.91
CA ILE A 86 -11.37 -8.59 -9.97
C ILE A 86 -10.83 -9.26 -8.69
N ILE A 87 -10.07 -10.35 -8.81
CA ILE A 87 -9.48 -11.06 -7.67
C ILE A 87 -8.55 -10.13 -6.89
N SER A 88 -7.68 -9.38 -7.57
CA SER A 88 -6.76 -8.44 -6.93
C SER A 88 -7.49 -7.36 -6.12
N ILE A 89 -8.55 -6.77 -6.68
CA ILE A 89 -9.34 -5.73 -6.00
C ILE A 89 -10.13 -6.34 -4.84
N GLN A 90 -10.72 -7.53 -5.01
CA GLN A 90 -11.46 -8.20 -3.96
C GLN A 90 -10.57 -8.60 -2.78
N SER A 91 -9.38 -9.15 -3.05
CA SER A 91 -8.40 -9.49 -2.02
C SER A 91 -7.97 -8.24 -1.24
N ARG A 92 -7.67 -7.13 -1.95
CA ARG A 92 -7.35 -5.85 -1.31
C ARG A 92 -8.51 -5.31 -0.46
N PHE A 93 -9.74 -5.49 -0.91
CA PHE A 93 -10.93 -5.08 -0.17
C PHE A 93 -11.11 -5.89 1.12
N GLN A 94 -10.80 -7.20 1.11
CA GLN A 94 -10.78 -8.00 2.33
C GLN A 94 -9.71 -7.54 3.32
N GLN A 95 -8.49 -7.26 2.84
CA GLN A 95 -7.42 -6.73 3.68
C GLN A 95 -7.81 -5.39 4.33
N PHE A 96 -8.48 -4.51 3.57
CA PHE A 96 -8.96 -3.24 4.11
C PHE A 96 -10.04 -3.44 5.18
N LYS A 97 -10.96 -4.41 5.00
CA LYS A 97 -11.96 -4.75 6.02
C LYS A 97 -11.32 -5.21 7.32
N ILE A 98 -10.36 -6.14 7.23
CA ILE A 98 -9.62 -6.63 8.40
C ILE A 98 -8.90 -5.45 9.08
N SER A 99 -8.30 -4.55 8.30
CA SER A 99 -7.67 -3.35 8.86
C SER A 99 -8.67 -2.41 9.56
N GLU A 100 -9.87 -2.23 9.01
CA GLU A 100 -10.92 -1.41 9.61
C GLU A 100 -11.49 -2.08 10.87
N GLU A 101 -11.65 -3.40 10.87
CA GLU A 101 -12.07 -4.18 12.04
C GLU A 101 -11.03 -4.06 13.17
N ASN A 102 -9.74 -4.12 12.83
CA ASN A 102 -8.65 -4.09 13.80
C ASN A 102 -8.32 -2.67 14.31
N PHE A 103 -8.29 -1.68 13.41
CA PHE A 103 -7.81 -0.32 13.71
C PHE A 103 -8.85 0.77 13.51
N GLY A 104 -10.09 0.44 13.16
CA GLY A 104 -11.17 1.41 12.91
C GLY A 104 -11.42 2.35 14.09
N LEU A 105 -11.24 1.84 15.31
CA LEU A 105 -11.35 2.62 16.55
C LEU A 105 -10.32 3.77 16.62
N LEU A 106 -9.12 3.58 16.08
CA LEU A 106 -8.05 4.59 16.08
C LEU A 106 -8.27 5.68 15.01
N HIS A 107 -9.14 5.42 14.03
CA HIS A 107 -9.51 6.42 13.02
C HIS A 107 -10.43 7.51 13.58
N ASN A 108 -11.13 7.25 14.70
CA ASN A 108 -12.00 8.21 15.35
C ASN A 108 -11.89 8.13 16.88
N ILE A 109 -10.76 8.62 17.41
CA ILE A 109 -10.49 8.63 18.86
C ILE A 109 -11.56 9.41 19.62
N ALA A 110 -12.09 10.49 19.05
CA ALA A 110 -13.12 11.30 19.70
C ALA A 110 -14.42 10.54 19.96
N SER A 111 -14.68 9.45 19.23
CA SER A 111 -15.86 8.60 19.47
C SER A 111 -15.88 7.99 20.86
N PHE A 112 -14.72 7.77 21.49
CA PHE A 112 -14.61 7.24 22.85
C PHE A 112 -15.19 8.18 23.92
N LYS A 113 -15.44 9.44 23.57
CA LYS A 113 -16.05 10.42 24.47
C LYS A 113 -17.50 10.00 24.76
N GLY A 114 -17.76 9.62 26.00
CA GLY A 114 -19.09 9.24 26.46
C GLY A 114 -19.44 7.77 26.24
N TRP A 115 -18.47 6.91 25.93
CA TRP A 115 -18.69 5.47 25.97
C TRP A 115 -19.00 5.02 27.41
N GLU A 116 -20.07 4.25 27.55
CA GLU A 116 -20.40 3.58 28.80
C GLU A 116 -19.45 2.40 29.04
N ASN A 117 -19.31 2.00 30.30
CA ASN A 117 -18.42 0.91 30.70
C ASN A 117 -18.69 -0.41 29.95
N GLY A 118 -19.93 -0.66 29.52
CA GLY A 118 -20.28 -1.83 28.71
C GLY A 118 -19.57 -1.84 27.35
N HIS A 119 -19.62 -0.73 26.61
CA HIS A 119 -18.95 -0.61 25.30
C HIS A 119 -17.43 -0.70 25.40
N LEU A 120 -16.85 -0.13 26.47
CA LEU A 120 -15.43 -0.24 26.75
C LEU A 120 -15.02 -1.69 27.04
N MET A 121 -15.84 -2.46 27.77
CA MET A 121 -15.56 -3.88 28.03
C MET A 121 -15.61 -4.72 26.75
N ASP A 122 -16.58 -4.49 25.88
CA ASP A 122 -16.66 -5.19 24.60
C ASP A 122 -15.45 -4.87 23.73
N GLN A 123 -15.05 -3.59 23.67
CA GLN A 123 -13.88 -3.19 22.89
C GLN A 123 -12.57 -3.72 23.47
N ARG A 124 -12.44 -3.78 24.81
CA ARG A 124 -11.29 -4.38 25.49
C ARG A 124 -11.14 -5.85 25.11
N LYS A 125 -12.24 -6.61 25.04
CA LYS A 125 -12.20 -8.01 24.61
C LYS A 125 -11.71 -8.14 23.17
N VAL A 126 -12.26 -7.34 22.25
CA VAL A 126 -11.85 -7.34 20.85
C VAL A 126 -10.35 -7.03 20.71
N LEU A 127 -9.85 -6.02 21.44
CA LEU A 127 -8.44 -5.67 21.43
C LEU A 127 -7.55 -6.75 22.06
N HIS A 128 -8.00 -7.35 23.16
CA HIS A 128 -7.28 -8.44 23.81
C HIS A 128 -7.14 -9.63 22.87
N ASP A 129 -8.22 -10.05 22.22
CA ASP A 129 -8.21 -11.16 21.25
C ASP A 129 -7.33 -10.84 20.03
N LEU A 130 -7.28 -9.57 19.60
CA LEU A 130 -6.46 -9.13 18.48
C LEU A 130 -4.96 -9.07 18.80
N LEU A 131 -4.62 -8.65 20.01
CA LEU A 131 -3.24 -8.44 20.47
C LEU A 131 -2.60 -9.71 21.04
N GLN A 132 -3.41 -10.73 21.32
CA GLN A 132 -2.93 -12.02 21.79
C GLN A 132 -2.31 -12.82 20.65
N ASP A 133 -1.05 -13.23 20.80
CA ASP A 133 -0.40 -14.13 19.87
C ASP A 133 -0.93 -15.57 20.10
N PRO A 134 -1.57 -16.21 19.10
CA PRO A 134 -2.10 -17.56 19.24
C PRO A 134 -1.02 -18.63 19.47
N ASP A 135 0.25 -18.35 19.15
CA ASP A 135 1.37 -19.29 19.26
C ASP A 135 2.25 -19.04 20.50
N SER A 136 2.01 -17.97 21.26
CA SER A 136 2.78 -17.60 22.45
C SER A 136 2.25 -18.30 23.71
N MET A 137 3.16 -18.96 24.45
CA MET A 137 2.88 -19.54 25.78
C MET A 137 2.92 -18.49 26.90
N SER A 138 3.33 -17.25 26.61
CA SER A 138 3.38 -16.15 27.56
C SER A 138 2.25 -15.16 27.29
N SER A 139 1.52 -14.81 28.35
CA SER A 139 0.43 -13.81 28.36
C SER A 139 0.90 -12.36 28.15
N GLU A 140 2.18 -12.14 27.83
CA GLU A 140 2.75 -10.81 27.68
C GLU A 140 2.54 -10.33 26.25
N SER A 141 1.66 -9.32 26.09
CA SER A 141 1.48 -8.59 24.84
C SER A 141 2.30 -7.30 24.88
N ASP A 142 2.85 -6.88 23.72
CA ASP A 142 3.59 -5.62 23.58
C ASP A 142 2.72 -4.37 23.85
N ILE A 143 1.41 -4.53 23.78
CA ILE A 143 0.41 -3.50 24.03
C ILE A 143 -0.63 -4.09 24.98
N ASP A 144 -0.89 -3.42 26.09
CA ASP A 144 -1.95 -3.81 27.01
C ASP A 144 -3.31 -3.25 26.52
N ALA A 145 -4.28 -4.14 26.29
CA ALA A 145 -5.59 -3.78 25.74
C ALA A 145 -6.43 -2.92 26.71
N ILE A 146 -6.23 -3.09 28.02
CA ILE A 146 -6.94 -2.33 29.06
C ILE A 146 -6.35 -0.92 29.11
N GLU A 147 -5.03 -0.81 29.21
CA GLU A 147 -4.33 0.48 29.24
C GLU A 147 -4.59 1.27 27.96
N LEU A 148 -4.53 0.64 26.78
CA LEU A 148 -4.84 1.28 25.50
C LEU A 148 -6.24 1.89 25.49
N CYS A 149 -7.26 1.16 25.97
CA CYS A 149 -8.63 1.67 26.05
C CYS A 149 -8.76 2.88 26.98
N GLU A 150 -8.09 2.85 28.13
CA GLU A 150 -8.11 3.93 29.12
C GLU A 150 -7.40 5.18 28.60
N GLU A 151 -6.23 4.99 27.99
CA GLU A 151 -5.49 6.04 27.31
C GLU A 151 -6.31 6.70 26.19
N LEU A 152 -6.97 5.91 25.34
CA LEU A 152 -7.83 6.42 24.27
C LEU A 152 -9.02 7.20 24.82
N GLN A 153 -9.66 6.70 25.89
CA GLN A 153 -10.77 7.41 26.53
C GLN A 153 -10.30 8.75 27.12
N MET A 154 -9.15 8.78 27.81
CA MET A 154 -8.57 10.02 28.30
C MET A 154 -8.22 10.99 27.16
N LEU A 155 -7.57 10.49 26.10
CA LEU A 155 -7.19 11.28 24.95
C LEU A 155 -8.41 11.87 24.21
N SER A 156 -9.50 11.11 24.12
CA SER A 156 -10.76 11.56 23.48
C SER A 156 -11.36 12.80 24.14
N SER A 157 -11.09 13.03 25.43
CA SER A 157 -11.56 14.21 26.16
C SER A 157 -10.72 15.45 25.90
N LEU A 158 -9.46 15.27 25.48
CA LEU A 158 -8.49 16.34 25.22
C LEU A 158 -8.46 16.78 23.76
N VAL A 159 -8.84 15.86 22.86
CA VAL A 159 -8.71 16.03 21.42
C VAL A 159 -10.05 16.48 20.80
N PRO A 160 -10.06 17.44 19.86
CA PRO A 160 -11.27 17.82 19.12
C PRO A 160 -11.87 16.68 18.30
N GLU A 161 -13.19 16.73 18.08
CA GLU A 161 -13.96 15.67 17.40
C GLU A 161 -13.50 15.34 15.97
N ASN A 162 -12.80 16.25 15.31
CA ASN A 162 -12.39 16.11 13.91
C ASN A 162 -10.94 15.67 13.72
N TYR A 163 -10.20 15.34 14.78
CA TYR A 163 -8.80 14.94 14.65
C TYR A 163 -8.64 13.59 13.96
N THR A 164 -7.72 13.57 13.01
CA THR A 164 -7.24 12.35 12.37
C THR A 164 -6.23 11.62 13.26
N ALA A 165 -6.00 10.33 13.02
CA ALA A 165 -4.97 9.56 13.70
C ALA A 165 -3.58 10.22 13.65
N GLN A 166 -3.24 10.87 12.52
CA GLN A 166 -1.99 11.61 12.36
C GLN A 166 -1.95 12.86 13.25
N GLU A 167 -3.02 13.65 13.28
CA GLU A 167 -3.11 14.85 14.12
C GLU A 167 -3.09 14.50 15.61
N ALA A 168 -3.72 13.39 16.00
CA ALA A 168 -3.65 12.86 17.36
C ALA A 168 -2.22 12.46 17.75
N LEU A 169 -1.50 11.75 16.88
CA LEU A 169 -0.10 11.40 17.15
C LEU A 169 0.80 12.64 17.25
N GLN A 170 0.60 13.62 16.36
CA GLN A 170 1.33 14.89 16.41
C GLN A 170 1.04 15.67 17.70
N PHE A 171 -0.21 15.64 18.18
CA PHE A 171 -0.59 16.26 19.44
C PHE A 171 0.11 15.62 20.64
N ILE A 172 0.15 14.29 20.71
CA ILE A 172 0.86 13.56 21.78
C ILE A 172 2.35 13.95 21.77
N HIS A 173 2.98 13.97 20.59
CA HIS A 173 4.40 14.26 20.48
C HIS A 173 4.75 15.72 20.80
N SER A 174 3.98 16.68 20.27
CA SER A 174 4.24 18.12 20.45
C SER A 174 4.10 18.57 21.90
N ASN A 175 3.27 17.88 22.69
CA ASN A 175 3.06 18.17 24.10
C ASN A 175 3.90 17.28 25.05
N ASN A 176 4.84 16.47 24.53
CA ASN A 176 5.64 15.52 25.30
C ASN A 176 4.82 14.52 26.13
N LEU A 177 3.65 14.10 25.63
CA LEU A 177 2.72 13.21 26.33
C LEU A 177 2.98 11.71 26.05
N ASN A 178 4.11 11.37 25.42
CA ASN A 178 4.47 9.98 25.09
C ASN A 178 4.55 9.07 26.33
N GLY A 179 4.92 9.61 27.50
CA GLY A 179 4.93 8.84 28.75
C GLY A 179 3.55 8.63 29.37
N VAL A 180 2.55 9.40 28.95
CA VAL A 180 1.15 9.32 29.43
C VAL A 180 0.31 8.43 28.50
N TYR A 181 0.64 8.41 27.21
CA TYR A 181 -0.06 7.65 26.17
C TYR A 181 0.87 6.67 25.42
N PRO A 182 1.63 5.79 26.11
CA PRO A 182 2.58 4.90 25.47
C PRO A 182 1.90 3.91 24.51
N ASN A 183 0.83 3.23 24.95
CA ASN A 183 0.13 2.22 24.14
C ASN A 183 -0.54 2.86 22.92
N THR A 184 -1.19 4.00 23.12
CA THR A 184 -1.86 4.76 22.06
C THR A 184 -0.87 5.30 21.04
N SER A 185 0.30 5.79 21.49
CA SER A 185 1.36 6.27 20.59
C SER A 185 1.88 5.15 19.69
N ILE A 186 2.10 3.95 20.26
CA ILE A 186 2.51 2.76 19.51
C ILE A 186 1.40 2.35 18.53
N ALA A 187 0.16 2.25 18.98
CA ALA A 187 -0.98 1.85 18.15
C ALA A 187 -1.20 2.82 16.96
N LEU A 188 -1.11 4.13 17.19
CA LEU A 188 -1.22 5.13 16.14
C LEU A 188 -0.05 5.06 15.15
N ARG A 189 1.18 4.81 15.63
CA ARG A 189 2.33 4.59 14.74
C ARG A 189 2.15 3.33 13.90
N ILE A 190 1.68 2.24 14.48
CA ILE A 190 1.36 1.01 13.75
C ILE A 190 0.33 1.33 12.66
N LEU A 191 -0.80 1.96 13.01
CA LEU A 191 -1.82 2.34 12.04
C LEU A 191 -1.27 3.19 10.87
N LEU A 192 -0.44 4.19 11.17
CA LEU A 192 0.10 5.10 10.16
C LEU A 192 1.21 4.48 9.32
N THR A 193 1.84 3.40 9.80
CA THR A 193 2.92 2.69 9.10
C THR A 193 2.41 1.47 8.33
N ILE A 194 1.28 0.86 8.72
CA ILE A 194 0.65 -0.19 7.94
C ILE A 194 0.29 0.40 6.58
N PRO A 195 0.72 -0.21 5.46
CA PRO A 195 0.37 0.22 4.13
C PRO A 195 -1.08 -0.15 3.81
N VAL A 196 -2.05 0.41 4.55
CA VAL A 196 -3.48 0.30 4.24
C VAL A 196 -3.80 1.04 2.94
N THR A 197 -2.93 1.98 2.54
CA THR A 197 -2.99 2.66 1.25
C THR A 197 -1.88 2.16 0.34
N ALA A 198 -2.25 1.92 -0.93
CA ALA A 198 -1.48 1.26 -1.96
C ALA A 198 -0.21 2.02 -2.45
N ALA A 199 0.53 2.71 -1.59
CA ALA A 199 1.83 3.28 -1.94
C ALA A 199 2.88 2.19 -2.24
N SER A 200 2.72 0.98 -1.69
CA SER A 200 3.55 -0.18 -2.05
C SER A 200 3.35 -0.62 -3.50
N GLY A 201 2.13 -0.42 -4.03
CA GLY A 201 1.82 -0.67 -5.44
C GLY A 201 2.63 0.23 -6.36
N GLU A 202 2.69 1.53 -6.07
CA GLU A 202 3.44 2.51 -6.86
C GLU A 202 4.95 2.24 -6.83
N ARG A 203 5.56 2.04 -5.65
CA ARG A 203 7.01 1.74 -5.54
C ARG A 203 7.41 0.45 -6.28
N SER A 204 6.58 -0.59 -6.17
CA SER A 204 6.83 -1.86 -6.86
C SER A 204 6.61 -1.74 -8.37
N PHE A 205 5.61 -0.96 -8.80
CA PHE A 205 5.37 -0.67 -10.21
C PHE A 205 6.50 0.14 -10.84
N PHE A 206 7.00 1.17 -10.15
CA PHE A 206 8.13 1.98 -10.63
C PHE A 206 9.39 1.12 -10.81
N LEU A 207 9.72 0.26 -9.84
CA LEU A 207 10.87 -0.65 -9.96
C LEU A 207 10.69 -1.66 -11.09
N LYS A 208 9.46 -2.18 -11.27
CA LYS A 208 9.12 -3.06 -12.38
C LYS A 208 9.24 -2.32 -13.72
N LEU A 209 8.81 -1.06 -13.81
CA LEU A 209 8.98 -0.23 -15.00
C LEU A 209 10.46 0.00 -15.30
N ILE A 210 11.27 0.33 -14.30
CA ILE A 210 12.73 0.51 -14.45
C ILE A 210 13.41 -0.78 -14.96
N LYS A 211 13.01 -1.94 -14.44
CA LYS A 211 13.59 -3.24 -14.81
C LYS A 211 13.12 -3.75 -16.19
N THR A 212 11.90 -3.39 -16.60
CA THR A 212 11.28 -3.92 -17.83
C THR A 212 11.46 -2.98 -19.02
N HIS A 213 11.44 -1.67 -18.80
CA HIS A 213 11.50 -0.66 -19.86
C HIS A 213 12.93 -0.40 -20.35
N LEU A 214 13.92 -0.68 -19.51
CA LEU A 214 15.32 -0.79 -19.87
C LEU A 214 15.73 -2.22 -19.56
N ARG A 215 16.00 -3.02 -20.59
CA ARG A 215 16.60 -4.36 -20.49
C ARG A 215 18.01 -4.25 -19.87
N SER A 216 18.09 -3.87 -18.60
CA SER A 216 19.33 -3.55 -17.92
C SER A 216 19.98 -4.84 -17.39
N SER A 217 21.26 -5.01 -17.67
CA SER A 217 22.12 -6.02 -17.05
C SER A 217 22.55 -5.63 -15.62
N MET A 218 21.84 -4.69 -15.00
CA MET A 218 22.21 -4.14 -13.70
C MET A 218 21.99 -5.19 -12.60
N LEU A 219 23.06 -5.47 -11.86
CA LEU A 219 22.99 -6.37 -10.70
C LEU A 219 22.01 -5.84 -9.65
N GLN A 220 21.29 -6.76 -9.00
CA GLN A 220 20.25 -6.45 -8.03
C GLN A 220 20.74 -5.52 -6.91
N GLU A 221 21.98 -5.67 -6.47
CA GLU A 221 22.60 -4.81 -5.42
C GLU A 221 22.72 -3.36 -5.85
N ARG A 222 23.16 -3.10 -7.09
CA ARG A 222 23.31 -1.72 -7.60
C ARG A 222 21.95 -1.04 -7.75
N LEU A 223 20.93 -1.78 -8.19
CA LEU A 223 19.57 -1.27 -8.27
C LEU A 223 18.99 -0.96 -6.89
N GLY A 224 19.21 -1.85 -5.91
CA GLY A 224 18.81 -1.62 -4.52
C GLY A 224 19.45 -0.36 -3.93
N GLY A 225 20.76 -0.18 -4.13
CA GLY A 225 21.48 1.01 -3.66
C GLY A 225 20.99 2.31 -4.31
N LEU A 226 20.72 2.31 -5.61
CA LEU A 226 20.17 3.49 -6.30
C LEU A 226 18.72 3.80 -5.86
N ALA A 227 17.90 2.77 -5.64
CA ALA A 227 16.55 2.95 -5.11
C ALA A 227 16.60 3.56 -3.70
N GLN A 228 17.50 3.08 -2.85
CA GLN A 228 17.70 3.63 -1.50
C GLN A 228 18.14 5.08 -1.52
N LEU A 229 19.13 5.45 -2.36
CA LEU A 229 19.56 6.84 -2.54
C LEU A 229 18.44 7.75 -3.05
N SER A 230 17.53 7.23 -3.88
CA SER A 230 16.39 7.98 -4.40
C SER A 230 15.30 8.18 -3.32
N ILE A 231 15.03 7.14 -2.52
CA ILE A 231 14.08 7.22 -1.40
C ILE A 231 14.57 8.21 -0.35
N GLU A 232 15.85 8.14 0.00
CA GLU A 232 16.50 8.99 1.00
C GLU A 232 17.20 10.19 0.36
N SER A 233 16.67 10.71 -0.76
CA SER A 233 17.35 11.76 -1.54
C SER A 233 17.64 13.03 -0.73
N ASP A 234 16.78 13.38 0.23
CA ASP A 234 16.97 14.51 1.14
C ASP A 234 18.19 14.33 2.06
N ILE A 235 18.48 13.09 2.46
CA ILE A 235 19.64 12.73 3.29
C ILE A 235 20.87 12.56 2.39
N ALA A 236 20.71 11.90 1.24
CA ALA A 236 21.78 11.67 0.28
C ALA A 236 22.36 12.99 -0.27
N GLY A 237 21.52 14.02 -0.43
CA GLY A 237 21.94 15.35 -0.84
C GLY A 237 22.78 16.10 0.19
N GLN A 238 22.82 15.63 1.46
CA GLN A 238 23.65 16.20 2.53
C GLN A 238 25.02 15.52 2.63
N LEU A 239 25.26 14.44 1.89
CA LEU A 239 26.54 13.74 1.91
C LEU A 239 27.64 14.55 1.22
N ASP A 240 28.82 14.60 1.83
CA ASP A 240 30.00 15.19 1.19
C ASP A 240 30.60 14.23 0.16
N TYR A 241 30.57 14.64 -1.10
CA TYR A 241 31.17 13.88 -2.21
C TYR A 241 32.69 13.72 -2.05
N SER A 242 33.34 14.64 -1.35
CA SER A 242 34.79 14.64 -1.11
C SER A 242 35.20 13.41 -0.27
N ASP A 243 34.49 13.19 0.83
CA ASP A 243 34.70 12.07 1.74
C ASP A 243 34.40 10.73 1.04
N ILE A 244 33.29 10.68 0.27
CA ILE A 244 32.94 9.50 -0.51
C ILE A 244 34.05 9.16 -1.52
N LEU A 245 34.58 10.15 -2.23
CA LEU A 245 35.63 9.94 -3.22
C LEU A 245 36.92 9.42 -2.58
N GLN A 246 37.26 9.92 -1.40
CA GLN A 246 38.42 9.47 -0.62
C GLN A 246 38.24 8.02 -0.17
N ASP A 247 37.08 7.65 0.35
CA ASP A 247 36.75 6.28 0.76
C ASP A 247 36.80 5.31 -0.42
N PHE A 248 36.17 5.65 -1.54
CA PHE A 248 36.23 4.83 -2.77
C PHE A 248 37.67 4.65 -3.28
N SER A 249 38.47 5.72 -3.22
CA SER A 249 39.88 5.68 -3.64
C SER A 249 40.71 4.77 -2.73
N SER A 250 40.47 4.81 -1.41
CA SER A 250 41.18 3.98 -0.43
C SER A 250 40.92 2.48 -0.62
N VAL A 251 39.69 2.09 -0.97
CA VAL A 251 39.30 0.69 -1.23
C VAL A 251 39.93 0.17 -2.53
N LYS A 252 40.04 1.02 -3.56
CA LYS A 252 40.59 0.64 -4.87
C LYS A 252 42.13 0.61 -4.88
N ALA A 253 42.77 1.45 -4.07
CA ALA A 253 44.23 1.52 -3.95
C ALA A 253 44.87 0.25 -3.37
N ARG A 254 44.16 -0.53 -2.55
CA ARG A 254 44.68 -1.79 -1.95
C ARG A 254 44.89 -2.95 -2.92
N LYS A 255 44.56 -2.83 -4.22
CA LYS A 255 44.71 -3.90 -5.22
C LYS A 255 46.03 -3.91 -6.00
N LYS A 256 47.05 -3.14 -5.60
CA LYS A 256 48.35 -3.13 -6.31
C LYS A 256 49.49 -3.65 -5.43
N THR A 257 49.53 -4.96 -5.19
CA THR A 257 50.78 -5.63 -4.80
C THR A 257 51.61 -5.78 -6.06
N ILE A 258 52.54 -4.86 -6.29
CA ILE A 258 53.58 -5.02 -7.31
C ILE A 258 54.58 -6.02 -6.73
N TYR A 259 54.63 -7.24 -7.26
CA TYR A 259 55.74 -8.15 -6.99
C TYR A 259 57.02 -7.49 -7.52
N GLY A 260 57.90 -7.08 -6.61
CA GLY A 260 59.25 -6.64 -6.93
C GLY A 260 60.15 -7.87 -7.09
N ASN A 261 60.92 -7.87 -8.18
CA ASN A 261 61.97 -8.85 -8.51
C ASN A 261 62.98 -9.05 -7.39
#